data_AF-A0A2V8S3N1-F1
#
_entry.id   AF-A0A2V8S3N1-F1
#
_cell.length_a   1.000
_cell.length_b   1.000
_cell.length_c   1.000
_cell.angle_alpha   90.00
_cell.angle_beta   90.00
_cell.angle_gamma   90.00
#
_symmetry.space_group_name_H-M   'P 1'
#
loop_
_entity.id
_entity.type
_entity.pdbx_description
1 polymer ?
#
loop_
_entity_poly.entity_id
_entity_poly.type
_entity_poly.pdbx_seq_one_letter_code
_entity_poly.pdbx_strand_id
1 'polypeptide(L)'
;MISQEDFDKFVESFNTDYIYLLTRAGSGSYDCLISSFRVLKDLYDVIIKLHDTTHLNFSVVAYPLTFRASDPFLQSLGFNNHEIANIYGFLEHVKLTQGKEFEEIIEGADPIRCAVAGFPHGSS
;
A
#
# COMPACT_ATOMS: atom_id res chain seq x y z
N MET A 1 24.53 -11.02 -14.93
CA MET A 1 24.02 -9.66 -15.16
C MET A 1 22.62 -9.83 -15.70
N ILE A 2 21.62 -9.21 -15.07
CA ILE A 2 20.22 -9.29 -15.53
C ILE A 2 20.12 -8.64 -16.92
N SER A 3 19.35 -9.23 -17.83
CA SER A 3 19.10 -8.62 -19.14
C SER A 3 17.97 -7.61 -19.08
N GLN A 4 17.85 -6.73 -20.08
CA GLN A 4 16.70 -5.82 -20.19
C GLN A 4 15.38 -6.61 -20.30
N GLU A 5 15.37 -7.75 -21.01
CA GLU A 5 14.17 -8.58 -21.18
C GLU A 5 13.70 -9.20 -19.84
N ASP A 6 14.64 -9.64 -19.00
CA ASP A 6 14.31 -10.15 -17.68
C ASP A 6 13.79 -9.03 -16.77
N PHE A 7 14.37 -7.85 -16.87
CA PHE A 7 13.95 -6.66 -16.11
C PHE A 7 12.56 -6.18 -16.54
N ASP A 8 12.25 -6.19 -17.84
CA ASP A 8 10.95 -5.81 -18.37
C ASP A 8 9.84 -6.73 -17.84
N LYS A 9 10.10 -8.04 -17.71
CA LYS A 9 9.16 -9.00 -17.09
C LYS A 9 8.88 -8.69 -15.63
N PHE A 10 9.88 -8.24 -14.86
CA PHE A 10 9.69 -7.80 -13.48
C PHE A 10 8.81 -6.55 -13.40
N VAL A 11 9.05 -5.58 -14.29
CA VAL A 11 8.27 -4.34 -14.37
C VAL A 11 6.84 -4.61 -14.79
N GLU A 12 6.63 -5.50 -15.77
CA GLU A 12 5.29 -5.92 -16.22
C GLU A 12 4.52 -6.59 -15.08
N SER A 13 5.15 -7.54 -14.38
CA SER A 13 4.54 -8.23 -13.24
C SER A 13 4.14 -7.24 -12.14
N PHE A 14 5.02 -6.30 -11.81
CA PHE A 14 4.72 -5.22 -10.87
C PHE A 14 3.49 -4.41 -11.32
N ASN A 15 3.43 -4.00 -12.58
CA ASN A 15 2.33 -3.20 -13.10
C ASN A 15 0.99 -3.96 -13.05
N THR A 16 0.99 -5.25 -13.39
CA THR A 16 -0.21 -6.10 -13.31
C THR A 16 -0.70 -6.24 -11.88
N ASP A 17 0.20 -6.60 -10.95
CA ASP A 17 -0.14 -6.78 -9.54
C ASP A 17 -0.60 -5.47 -8.90
N TYR A 18 0.00 -4.36 -9.33
CA TYR A 18 -0.38 -3.02 -8.91
C TYR A 18 -1.81 -2.66 -9.32
N ILE A 19 -2.18 -2.89 -10.59
CA ILE A 19 -3.54 -2.66 -11.09
C ILE A 19 -4.54 -3.58 -10.36
N TYR A 20 -4.17 -4.83 -10.10
CA TYR A 20 -4.99 -5.75 -9.33
C TYR A 20 -5.27 -5.23 -7.92
N LEU A 21 -4.25 -4.73 -7.23
CA LEU A 21 -4.39 -4.11 -5.91
C LEU A 21 -5.33 -2.89 -5.96
N LEU A 22 -5.19 -2.01 -6.96
CA LEU A 22 -6.09 -0.86 -7.14
C LEU A 22 -7.53 -1.30 -7.41
N THR A 23 -7.73 -2.36 -8.19
CA THR A 23 -9.07 -2.91 -8.49
C THR A 23 -9.74 -3.44 -7.22
N ARG A 24 -8.99 -4.19 -6.41
CA ARG A 24 -9.48 -4.70 -5.12
C ARG A 24 -9.77 -3.56 -4.15
N ALA A 25 -8.89 -2.57 -4.04
CA ALA A 25 -9.12 -1.38 -3.23
C ALA A 25 -10.36 -0.59 -3.72
N GLY A 26 -10.52 -0.41 -5.03
CA GLY A 26 -11.67 0.25 -5.64
C GLY A 26 -13.01 -0.42 -5.30
N SER A 27 -13.02 -1.75 -5.17
CA SER A 27 -14.19 -2.52 -4.73
C SER A 27 -14.51 -2.42 -3.22
N GLY A 28 -13.66 -1.77 -2.43
CA GLY A 28 -13.81 -1.64 -0.97
C GLY A 28 -13.43 -2.90 -0.17
N SER A 29 -12.89 -3.94 -0.82
CA SER A 29 -12.43 -5.16 -0.15
C SER A 29 -10.98 -5.01 0.30
N TYR A 30 -10.77 -4.47 1.50
CA TYR A 30 -9.43 -4.19 2.05
C TYR A 30 -8.76 -5.38 2.74
N ASP A 31 -9.48 -6.48 2.92
CA ASP A 31 -8.96 -7.69 3.55
C ASP A 31 -7.68 -8.18 2.84
N CYS A 32 -6.62 -8.37 3.62
CA CYS A 32 -5.29 -8.81 3.18
C CYS A 32 -4.59 -7.90 2.15
N LEU A 33 -5.14 -6.73 1.82
CA LEU A 33 -4.51 -5.82 0.85
C LEU A 33 -3.26 -5.14 1.39
N ILE A 34 -3.11 -5.02 2.71
CA ILE A 34 -1.90 -4.49 3.35
C ILE A 34 -0.70 -5.40 3.08
N SER A 35 -0.84 -6.70 3.27
CA SER A 35 0.18 -7.68 2.91
C SER A 35 0.54 -7.63 1.41
N SER A 36 -0.45 -7.58 0.51
CA SER A 36 -0.18 -7.41 -0.93
C SER A 36 0.53 -6.10 -1.25
N PHE A 37 0.15 -5.01 -0.56
CA PHE A 37 0.77 -3.71 -0.70
C PHE A 37 2.26 -3.73 -0.29
N ARG A 38 2.60 -4.41 0.80
CA ARG A 38 3.99 -4.56 1.26
C ARG A 38 4.87 -5.25 0.23
N VAL A 39 4.40 -6.38 -0.31
CA VAL A 39 5.13 -7.13 -1.33
C VAL A 39 5.35 -6.27 -2.57
N LEU A 40 4.33 -5.54 -3.02
CA LEU A 40 4.43 -4.61 -4.15
C LEU A 40 5.43 -3.48 -3.89
N LYS A 41 5.43 -2.91 -2.69
CA LYS A 41 6.41 -1.90 -2.29
C LYS A 41 7.84 -2.44 -2.36
N ASP A 42 8.08 -3.63 -1.82
CA ASP A 42 9.42 -4.24 -1.83
C ASP A 42 9.86 -4.55 -3.27
N LEU A 43 8.94 -5.00 -4.12
CA LEU A 43 9.22 -5.23 -5.54
C LEU A 43 9.55 -3.92 -6.28
N TYR A 44 8.86 -2.83 -5.98
CA TYR A 44 9.20 -1.50 -6.49
C TYR A 44 10.59 -1.06 -6.07
N ASP A 45 10.92 -1.22 -4.77
CA ASP A 45 12.24 -0.87 -4.23
C ASP A 45 13.36 -1.69 -4.91
N VAL A 46 13.08 -2.96 -5.29
CA VAL A 46 13.99 -3.80 -6.08
C VAL A 46 14.16 -3.28 -7.51
N ILE A 47 13.06 -2.91 -8.20
CA ILE A 47 13.10 -2.36 -9.56
C ILE A 47 13.97 -1.10 -9.61
N ILE A 48 13.77 -0.18 -8.66
CA ILE A 48 14.58 1.06 -8.55
C ILE A 48 16.06 0.73 -8.34
N LYS A 49 16.38 -0.17 -7.40
CA LYS A 49 17.78 -0.55 -7.15
C LYS A 49 18.44 -1.21 -8.36
N LEU A 50 17.72 -2.05 -9.09
CA LEU A 50 18.22 -2.69 -10.30
C LEU A 50 18.52 -1.63 -11.36
N HIS A 51 17.58 -0.73 -11.64
CA HIS A 51 17.80 0.41 -12.53
C HIS A 51 19.05 1.20 -12.15
N ASP A 52 19.20 1.57 -10.88
CA ASP A 52 20.33 2.39 -10.41
C ASP A 52 21.68 1.67 -10.57
N THR A 53 21.68 0.34 -10.46
CA THR A 53 22.90 -0.48 -10.52
C THR A 53 23.28 -0.85 -11.95
N THR A 54 22.30 -1.08 -12.82
CA THR A 54 22.52 -1.63 -14.17
C THR A 54 22.22 -0.63 -15.29
N HIS A 55 21.68 0.54 -14.98
CA HIS A 55 21.25 1.57 -15.92
C HIS A 55 20.25 1.05 -16.98
N LEU A 56 19.43 0.06 -16.61
CA LEU A 56 18.37 -0.48 -17.47
C LEU A 56 17.15 0.43 -17.37
N ASN A 57 16.49 0.70 -18.50
CA ASN A 57 15.32 1.59 -18.53
C ASN A 57 14.06 0.86 -18.08
N PHE A 58 13.09 1.58 -17.52
CA PHE A 58 11.76 1.03 -17.22
C PHE A 58 10.65 2.06 -17.35
N SER A 59 9.42 1.57 -17.54
CA SER A 59 8.19 2.35 -17.42
C SER A 59 7.30 1.69 -16.37
N VAL A 60 7.37 2.21 -15.15
CA VAL A 60 6.56 1.72 -14.03
C VAL A 60 5.30 2.57 -13.93
N VAL A 61 4.16 1.93 -13.68
CA VAL A 61 2.93 2.62 -13.33
C VAL A 61 3.15 3.43 -12.05
N ALA A 62 2.78 4.72 -12.08
CA ALA A 62 3.07 5.66 -10.99
C ALA A 62 2.68 5.09 -9.61
N TYR A 63 3.68 4.96 -8.73
CA TYR A 63 3.48 4.41 -7.39
C TYR A 63 2.59 5.36 -6.56
N PRO A 64 1.49 4.88 -5.96
CA PRO A 64 0.44 5.75 -5.46
C PRO A 64 0.81 6.45 -4.15
N LEU A 65 1.83 5.95 -3.43
CA LEU A 65 2.30 6.63 -2.22
C LEU A 65 3.40 7.66 -2.47
N THR A 66 4.16 7.58 -3.58
CA THR A 66 5.30 8.50 -3.82
C THR A 66 4.97 9.58 -4.83
N PHE A 67 4.07 9.33 -5.78
CA PHE A 67 3.64 10.36 -6.70
C PHE A 67 2.14 10.22 -6.94
N ARG A 68 1.39 11.24 -6.47
CA ARG A 68 -0.05 11.45 -6.64
C ARG A 68 -0.58 10.68 -7.85
N ALA A 69 -1.13 9.48 -7.64
CA ALA A 69 -2.04 8.89 -8.60
C ALA A 69 -3.19 9.90 -8.69
N SER A 70 -3.16 10.74 -9.72
CA SER A 70 -4.12 11.83 -9.86
C SER A 70 -5.44 11.23 -10.33
N ASP A 71 -6.57 11.84 -9.99
CA ASP A 71 -7.88 11.39 -10.48
C ASP A 71 -7.89 11.15 -12.01
N PRO A 72 -7.27 12.01 -12.85
CA PRO A 72 -7.17 11.75 -14.30
C PRO A 72 -6.40 10.48 -14.65
N PHE A 73 -5.34 10.15 -13.91
CA PHE A 73 -4.60 8.91 -14.12
C PHE A 73 -5.48 7.69 -13.77
N LEU A 74 -6.12 7.70 -12.60
CA LEU A 74 -7.01 6.60 -12.19
C LEU A 74 -8.23 6.47 -13.12
N GLN A 75 -8.79 7.57 -13.59
CA GLN A 75 -9.83 7.58 -14.61
C GLN A 75 -9.34 7.00 -15.94
N SER A 76 -8.09 7.27 -16.34
CA SER A 76 -7.50 6.68 -17.55
C SER A 76 -7.32 5.16 -17.45
N LEU A 77 -7.21 4.63 -16.22
CA LEU A 77 -7.21 3.19 -15.93
C LEU A 77 -8.62 2.57 -15.87
N GLY A 78 -9.67 3.38 -15.99
CA GLY A 78 -11.07 2.92 -16.00
C GLY A 78 -11.79 3.00 -14.65
N PHE A 79 -11.17 3.57 -13.61
CA PHE A 79 -11.81 3.72 -12.30
C PHE A 79 -12.82 4.88 -12.31
N ASN A 80 -14.00 4.63 -11.73
CA ASN A 80 -15.01 5.66 -11.51
C ASN A 80 -14.77 6.43 -10.19
N ASN A 81 -15.50 7.53 -9.98
CA ASN A 81 -15.30 8.39 -8.80
C ASN A 81 -15.50 7.67 -7.45
N HIS A 82 -16.38 6.67 -7.38
CA HIS A 82 -16.60 5.90 -6.16
C HIS A 82 -15.42 4.96 -5.88
N GLU A 83 -14.94 4.27 -6.92
CA GLU A 83 -13.75 3.42 -6.83
C GLU A 83 -12.50 4.23 -6.47
N ILE A 84 -12.35 5.42 -7.04
CA ILE A 84 -11.25 6.35 -6.72
C ILE A 84 -11.30 6.75 -5.25
N ALA A 85 -12.48 7.05 -4.70
CA ALA A 85 -12.63 7.37 -3.28
C ALA A 85 -12.23 6.18 -2.39
N ASN A 86 -12.59 4.96 -2.77
CA ASN A 86 -12.19 3.75 -2.03
C ASN A 86 -10.68 3.53 -2.11
N ILE A 87 -10.08 3.70 -3.30
CA ILE A 87 -8.62 3.66 -3.49
C ILE A 87 -7.93 4.67 -2.57
N TYR A 88 -8.41 5.91 -2.50
CA TYR A 88 -7.83 6.91 -1.60
C TYR A 88 -8.01 6.56 -0.12
N GLY A 89 -9.17 6.03 0.28
CA GLY A 89 -9.38 5.54 1.65
C GLY A 89 -8.40 4.44 2.02
N PHE A 90 -8.15 3.48 1.12
CA PHE A 90 -7.14 2.46 1.31
C PHE A 90 -5.72 3.03 1.43
N LEU A 91 -5.33 3.94 0.53
CA LEU A 91 -4.01 4.55 0.54
C LEU A 91 -3.77 5.43 1.78
N GLU A 92 -4.80 6.12 2.26
CA GLU A 92 -4.76 6.88 3.51
C GLU A 92 -4.58 5.94 4.70
N HIS A 93 -5.31 4.82 4.73
CA HIS A 93 -5.14 3.79 5.75
C HIS A 93 -3.71 3.24 5.76
N VAL A 94 -3.16 2.86 4.60
CA VAL A 94 -1.77 2.39 4.46
C VAL A 94 -0.76 3.43 4.98
N LYS A 95 -0.97 4.72 4.69
CA LYS A 95 -0.08 5.79 5.17
C LYS A 95 -0.12 5.92 6.69
N LEU A 96 -1.31 5.89 7.28
CA LEU A 96 -1.50 6.01 8.73
C LEU A 96 -0.93 4.81 9.48
N THR A 97 -1.07 3.61 8.92
CA THR A 97 -0.56 2.39 9.53
C THR A 97 0.91 2.13 9.20
N GLN A 98 1.53 2.93 8.32
CA GLN A 98 2.81 2.59 7.66
C GLN A 98 2.80 1.20 7.02
N GLY A 99 1.62 0.75 6.57
CA GLY A 99 1.39 -0.58 6.08
C GLY A 99 1.49 -1.66 7.16
N LYS A 100 1.33 -1.35 8.45
CA LYS A 100 1.19 -2.37 9.52
C LYS A 100 -0.18 -3.05 9.45
N GLU A 101 -0.17 -4.37 9.60
CA GLU A 101 -1.39 -5.14 9.80
C GLU A 101 -2.00 -4.76 11.16
N PHE A 102 -3.32 -4.92 11.32
CA PHE A 102 -4.02 -4.52 12.53
C PHE A 102 -3.42 -5.17 13.80
N GLU A 103 -2.99 -6.43 13.72
CA GLU A 103 -2.32 -7.11 14.82
C GLU A 103 -0.97 -6.46 15.19
N GLU A 104 -0.18 -6.01 14.23
CA GLU A 104 1.13 -5.37 14.46
C GLU A 104 1.01 -3.96 15.06
N ILE A 105 -0.13 -3.28 14.85
CA ILE A 105 -0.43 -1.98 15.47
C ILE A 105 -0.78 -2.17 16.94
N ILE A 106 -1.52 -3.24 17.28
CA ILE A 106 -1.89 -3.57 18.66
C ILE A 106 -0.66 -4.04 19.45
N GLU A 107 0.23 -4.83 18.83
CA GLU A 107 1.46 -5.29 19.48
C GLU A 107 2.52 -4.19 19.62
N GLY A 108 2.55 -3.21 18.69
CA GLY A 108 3.46 -2.07 18.73
C GLY A 108 2.95 -0.88 19.54
N ALA A 109 1.67 -0.85 19.91
CA ALA A 109 1.14 0.08 20.88
C ALA A 109 1.59 -0.42 22.27
N ASP A 110 2.50 0.32 22.91
CA ASP A 110 2.76 0.18 24.34
C ASP A 110 1.42 -0.07 25.06
N PRO A 111 1.33 -1.07 25.95
CA PRO A 111 0.06 -1.46 26.53
C PRO A 111 -0.56 -0.20 27.12
N ILE A 112 -1.66 0.26 26.52
CA ILE A 112 -2.48 1.34 27.06
C ILE A 112 -2.78 0.85 28.47
N ARG A 113 -2.09 1.44 29.44
CA ARG A 113 -2.37 1.19 30.85
C ARG A 113 -3.82 1.59 31.00
N CYS A 114 -4.71 0.61 31.02
CA CYS A 114 -6.11 0.82 31.32
C CYS A 114 -6.11 1.73 32.54
N ALA A 115 -6.65 2.95 32.38
CA ALA A 115 -6.85 3.83 33.50
C ALA A 115 -7.56 2.99 34.54
N VAL A 116 -6.89 2.76 35.67
CA VAL A 116 -7.49 2.10 36.82
C VAL A 116 -8.66 3.00 37.17
N ALA A 117 -9.86 2.60 36.74
CA ALA A 117 -11.12 3.18 37.18
C ALA A 117 -11.31 2.75 38.63
N GLY A 118 -10.45 3.24 39.51
CA GLY A 118 -10.65 3.25 40.94
C GLY A 118 -11.69 4.32 41.22
N PHE A 119 -12.96 4.01 40.97
CA PHE A 119 -14.05 4.64 41.70
C PHE A 119 -13.91 4.18 43.16
N PRO A 120 -13.63 5.06 44.13
CA PRO A 120 -14.02 4.75 45.50
C PRO A 120 -15.54 4.94 45.54
N HIS A 121 -16.28 3.85 45.41
CA HIS A 121 -17.60 3.82 46.02
C HIS A 121 -17.41 4.09 47.52
N GLY A 122 -18.12 5.09 48.05
CA GLY A 122 -18.44 5.16 49.47
C GLY A 122 -19.07 3.82 49.91
N SER A 123 -19.07 3.43 51.17
CA SER A 123 -19.40 4.22 52.36
C SER A 123 -19.34 3.30 53.58
N SER A 124 -18.83 3.77 54.72
CA SER A 124 -19.39 3.66 56.09
C SER A 124 -18.45 4.34 57.08
#